data_AF-A0AAN8UFP4-F1
#
_entry.id   AF-A0AAN8UFP4-F1
#
_cell.length_a   1.000
_cell.length_b   1.000
_cell.length_c   1.000
_cell.angle_alpha   90.00
_cell.angle_beta   90.00
_cell.angle_gamma   90.00
#
_symmetry.space_group_name_H-M   'P 1'
#
loop_
_entity.id
_entity.type
_entity.pdbx_description
1 polymer ?
#
loop_
_entity_poly.entity_id
_entity_poly.type
_entity_poly.pdbx_seq_one_letter_code
_entity_poly.pdbx_strand_id
1 'polypeptide(L)'
;MNILSSNTTPLFLPKDIIFDMLSYLPVKSVQRFKCVSQLWNIITQDIRFICLHFKHVRPLINYNKKSEENITTTDEYKLIFSRGLILEYATRPSHFPSSPNLRYRVRNPELHDQIVEIPDSEKPILNMQMVVDPNNKVLKLLSLVYDELLEDQVLDQVLNYEVLDLQSEGSNYSWRPINLPQHSRGKTRMCKLDAN
;
A
#
# COMPACT_ATOMS: atom_id res chain seq x y z
N MET A 1 -24.80 -6.24 55.29
CA MET A 1 -23.69 -6.30 54.31
C MET A 1 -24.29 -6.20 52.93
N ASN A 2 -24.22 -5.02 52.30
CA ASN A 2 -24.65 -4.83 50.91
C ASN A 2 -23.39 -4.68 50.06
N ILE A 3 -23.06 -5.71 49.28
CA ILE A 3 -22.05 -5.61 48.22
C ILE A 3 -22.81 -5.11 46.99
N LEU A 4 -22.66 -3.82 46.69
CA LEU A 4 -23.09 -3.24 45.42
C LEU A 4 -22.18 -3.83 44.32
N SER A 5 -22.75 -4.73 43.52
CA SER A 5 -22.19 -5.15 42.23
C SER A 5 -22.14 -3.93 41.31
N SER A 6 -20.99 -3.27 41.22
CA SER A 6 -20.73 -2.29 40.18
C SER A 6 -20.63 -3.04 38.86
N ASN A 7 -21.71 -3.03 38.09
CA ASN A 7 -21.73 -3.41 36.68
C ASN A 7 -20.96 -2.35 35.87
N THR A 8 -19.66 -2.23 36.08
CA THR A 8 -18.77 -1.50 35.18
C THR A 8 -18.60 -2.35 33.93
N THR A 9 -19.43 -2.08 32.93
CA THR A 9 -19.12 -2.51 31.57
C THR A 9 -17.74 -1.94 31.23
N PRO A 10 -16.79 -2.78 30.80
CA PRO A 10 -15.49 -2.27 30.40
C PRO A 10 -15.68 -1.24 29.29
N LEU A 11 -15.27 0.00 29.56
CA LEU A 11 -15.26 1.09 28.58
C LEU A 11 -14.24 0.73 27.48
N PHE A 12 -14.72 0.07 26.44
CA PHE A 12 -13.91 -0.20 25.25
C PHE A 12 -13.90 1.03 24.35
N LEU A 13 -12.70 1.58 24.14
CA LEU A 13 -12.49 2.64 23.15
C LEU A 13 -12.69 2.08 21.73
N PRO A 14 -13.37 2.81 20.83
CA PRO A 14 -13.43 2.44 19.42
C PRO A 14 -12.03 2.35 18.81
N LYS A 15 -11.86 1.43 17.87
CA LYS A 15 -10.57 1.13 17.23
C LYS A 15 -9.94 2.36 16.57
N ASP A 16 -10.74 3.19 15.92
CA ASP A 16 -10.26 4.40 15.24
C ASP A 16 -9.68 5.43 16.22
N ILE A 17 -10.27 5.54 17.42
CA ILE A 17 -9.76 6.42 18.47
C ILE A 17 -8.41 5.92 18.99
N ILE A 18 -8.28 4.60 19.16
CA ILE A 18 -6.99 4.00 19.56
C ILE A 18 -5.94 4.24 18.47
N PHE A 19 -6.31 4.10 17.20
CA PHE A 19 -5.43 4.36 16.06
C PHE A 19 -4.94 5.81 16.07
N ASP A 20 -5.85 6.77 16.20
CA ASP A 20 -5.51 8.18 16.29
C ASP A 20 -4.56 8.45 17.45
N MET A 21 -4.85 7.96 18.67
CA MET A 21 -3.97 8.15 19.83
C MET A 21 -2.56 7.58 19.60
N LEU A 22 -2.46 6.32 19.16
CA LEU A 22 -1.18 5.67 18.94
C LEU A 22 -0.41 6.26 17.76
N SER A 23 -1.09 6.83 16.77
CA SER A 23 -0.47 7.35 15.55
C SER A 23 0.49 8.52 15.81
N TYR A 24 0.32 9.22 16.93
CA TYR A 24 1.20 10.32 17.35
C TYR A 24 2.45 9.86 18.11
N LEU A 25 2.55 8.58 18.46
CA LEU A 25 3.68 8.06 19.23
C LEU A 25 4.87 7.74 18.31
N PRO A 26 6.13 7.89 18.78
CA PRO A 26 7.30 7.41 18.05
C PRO A 26 7.22 5.90 17.77
N VAL A 27 7.79 5.44 16.64
CA VAL A 27 7.77 4.02 16.23
C VAL A 27 8.24 3.07 17.35
N LYS A 28 9.34 3.43 18.04
CA LYS A 28 9.89 2.64 19.16
C LYS A 28 8.90 2.48 20.32
N SER A 29 8.06 3.48 20.57
CA SER A 29 7.02 3.40 21.60
C SER A 29 5.90 2.47 21.15
N VAL A 30 5.44 2.62 19.91
CA VAL A 30 4.40 1.76 19.30
C VAL A 30 4.82 0.29 19.30
N GLN A 31 6.07 -0.03 18.98
CA GLN A 31 6.59 -1.40 19.02
C GLN A 31 6.43 -2.08 20.38
N ARG A 32 6.57 -1.34 21.49
CA ARG A 32 6.43 -1.90 22.84
C ARG A 32 5.00 -2.32 23.16
N PHE A 33 3.99 -1.73 22.51
CA PHE A 33 2.59 -2.11 22.69
C PHE A 33 2.30 -3.54 22.21
N LYS A 34 3.11 -4.09 21.28
CA LYS A 34 3.00 -5.50 20.86
C LYS A 34 3.08 -6.49 22.03
N CYS A 35 3.81 -6.13 23.08
CA CYS A 35 4.02 -6.97 24.25
C CYS A 35 2.95 -6.77 25.34
N VAL A 36 2.03 -5.82 25.19
CA VAL A 36 1.02 -5.51 26.22
C VAL A 36 -0.12 -6.52 26.19
N SER A 37 -0.66 -6.80 24.99
CA SER A 37 -1.66 -7.85 24.79
C SER A 37 -1.76 -8.24 23.32
N GLN A 38 -2.44 -9.37 23.04
CA GLN A 38 -2.75 -9.79 21.67
C GLN A 38 -3.53 -8.73 20.89
N LEU A 39 -4.45 -8.01 21.55
CA LEU A 39 -5.23 -6.95 20.93
C LEU A 39 -4.33 -5.79 20.46
N TRP A 40 -3.38 -5.36 21.30
CA TRP A 40 -2.42 -4.31 20.93
C TRP A 40 -1.48 -4.77 19.81
N ASN A 41 -1.07 -6.04 19.80
CA ASN A 41 -0.31 -6.60 18.69
C ASN A 41 -1.10 -6.54 17.37
N ILE A 42 -2.39 -6.93 17.38
CA ILE A 42 -3.26 -6.84 16.19
C ILE A 42 -3.42 -5.38 15.74
N ILE A 43 -3.68 -4.46 16.68
CA ILE A 43 -3.85 -3.02 16.40
C ILE A 43 -2.59 -2.43 15.76
N THR A 44 -1.42 -2.73 16.32
CA THR A 44 -0.15 -2.18 15.82
C THR A 44 0.33 -2.81 14.52
N GLN A 45 -0.30 -3.90 14.07
CA GLN A 45 -0.07 -4.54 12.77
C GLN A 45 -1.15 -4.20 11.72
N ASP A 46 -2.19 -3.47 12.10
CA ASP A 46 -3.28 -3.11 11.17
C ASP A 46 -2.80 -2.07 10.16
N ILE A 47 -2.94 -2.37 8.86
CA ILE A 47 -2.47 -1.50 7.77
C ILE A 47 -3.06 -0.08 7.86
N ARG A 48 -4.29 0.09 8.35
CA ARG A 48 -4.91 1.41 8.54
C ARG A 48 -4.17 2.21 9.61
N PHE A 49 -3.86 1.56 10.73
CA PHE A 49 -3.08 2.19 11.79
C PHE A 49 -1.70 2.62 11.27
N ILE A 50 -1.03 1.79 10.48
CA ILE A 50 0.29 2.13 9.92
C ILE A 50 0.23 3.26 8.91
N CYS A 51 -0.76 3.27 8.02
CA CYS A 51 -0.95 4.38 7.10
C CYS A 51 -1.16 5.69 7.85
N LEU A 52 -1.94 5.64 8.94
CA LEU A 52 -2.20 6.79 9.80
C LEU A 52 -0.97 7.22 10.61
N HIS A 53 -0.25 6.27 11.19
CA HIS A 53 1.00 6.49 11.93
C HIS A 53 2.08 7.08 11.03
N PHE A 54 2.25 6.55 9.81
CA PHE A 54 3.12 7.09 8.76
C PHE A 54 2.80 8.55 8.44
N LYS A 55 1.53 8.91 8.42
CA LYS A 55 1.10 10.29 8.15
C LYS A 55 1.47 11.26 9.28
N HIS A 56 1.36 10.83 10.53
CA HIS A 56 1.60 11.70 11.68
C HIS A 56 3.06 11.77 12.09
N VAL A 57 3.78 10.66 11.97
CA VAL A 57 5.23 10.63 12.18
C VAL A 57 5.89 11.11 10.91
N ARG A 58 6.39 12.35 10.90
CA ARG A 58 7.31 12.81 9.85
C ARG A 58 8.43 11.78 9.77
N PRO A 59 8.66 11.13 8.61
CA PRO A 59 9.79 10.24 8.46
C PRO A 59 11.04 11.11 8.65
N LEU A 60 11.67 10.99 9.83
CA LEU A 60 12.94 11.68 10.10
C LEU A 60 14.07 11.11 9.25
N ILE A 61 13.80 10.02 8.53
CA ILE A 61 14.76 9.26 7.76
C ILE A 61 14.18 9.13 6.34
N ASN A 62 14.74 9.86 5.38
CA ASN A 62 14.85 9.30 4.04
C ASN A 62 15.65 8.01 4.24
N TYR A 63 15.06 6.84 3.99
CA TYR A 63 15.87 5.63 3.85
C TYR A 63 16.64 5.78 2.53
N ASN A 64 17.66 6.63 2.56
CA ASN A 64 18.80 6.58 1.66
C ASN A 64 19.62 5.38 2.12
N LYS A 65 19.09 4.17 1.94
CA LYS A 65 19.98 3.02 1.95
C LYS A 65 20.83 3.19 0.70
N LYS A 66 22.08 3.67 0.88
CA LYS A 66 23.13 3.42 -0.12
C LYS A 66 23.02 1.95 -0.48
N SER A 67 23.14 1.63 -1.75
CA SER A 67 23.36 0.27 -2.24
C SER A 67 24.68 -0.26 -1.65
N GLU A 68 24.69 -0.56 -0.35
CA GLU A 68 25.67 -1.45 0.23
C GLU A 68 25.16 -2.84 -0.09
N GLU A 69 25.70 -3.32 -1.21
CA GLU A 69 25.87 -4.72 -1.54
C GLU A 69 26.23 -5.47 -0.26
N ASN A 70 25.29 -6.27 0.23
CA ASN A 70 25.42 -7.44 1.10
C ASN A 70 24.09 -7.66 1.86
N ILE A 71 23.04 -8.03 1.13
CA ILE A 71 21.98 -8.86 1.71
C ILE A 71 22.00 -10.16 0.92
N THR A 72 22.60 -11.18 1.53
CA THR A 72 22.44 -12.56 1.11
C THR A 72 21.02 -13.04 1.44
N THR A 73 20.37 -13.56 0.39
CA THR A 73 19.25 -14.51 0.39
C THR A 73 17.91 -14.09 1.02
N THR A 74 16.93 -13.75 0.16
CA THR A 74 15.51 -14.21 0.14
C THR A 74 14.72 -13.25 -0.77
N ASP A 75 14.35 -13.72 -1.97
CA ASP A 75 13.63 -12.99 -3.02
C ASP A 75 14.19 -11.61 -3.43
N GLU A 76 14.57 -11.49 -4.69
CA GLU A 76 15.15 -10.26 -5.22
C GLU A 76 14.03 -9.20 -5.39
N TYR A 77 13.87 -8.30 -4.43
CA TYR A 77 12.92 -7.18 -4.49
C TYR A 77 13.65 -5.86 -4.80
N LYS A 78 13.09 -5.06 -5.71
CA LYS A 78 13.57 -3.71 -6.03
C LYS A 78 12.69 -2.64 -5.38
N LEU A 79 13.36 -1.64 -4.80
CA LEU A 79 12.71 -0.51 -4.13
C LEU A 79 12.10 0.46 -5.15
N ILE A 80 10.86 0.88 -4.91
CA ILE A 80 10.17 1.94 -5.67
C ILE A 80 10.13 3.24 -4.85
N PHE A 81 9.76 3.13 -3.57
CA PHE A 81 9.55 4.27 -2.69
C PHE A 81 9.97 3.95 -1.25
N SER A 82 10.66 4.88 -0.61
CA SER A 82 11.07 4.77 0.80
C SER A 82 10.90 6.08 1.56
N ARG A 83 9.78 6.21 2.27
CA ARG A 83 9.59 7.25 3.30
C ARG A 83 8.80 6.59 4.40
N GLY A 84 9.44 6.16 5.49
CA GLY A 84 8.78 5.46 6.60
C GLY A 84 8.23 4.06 6.24
N LEU A 85 7.48 3.93 5.16
CA LEU A 85 7.09 2.71 4.49
C LEU A 85 7.95 2.47 3.24
N ILE A 86 8.06 1.19 2.89
CA ILE A 86 8.77 0.71 1.71
C ILE A 86 7.77 0.08 0.76
N LEU A 87 7.68 0.61 -0.46
CA LEU A 87 7.04 -0.03 -1.61
C LEU A 87 8.13 -0.66 -2.47
N GLU A 88 8.02 -1.95 -2.73
CA GLU A 88 8.98 -2.72 -3.52
C GLU A 88 8.27 -3.77 -4.37
N TYR A 89 8.95 -4.27 -5.41
CA TYR A 89 8.43 -5.27 -6.32
C TYR A 89 9.43 -6.40 -6.56
N ALA A 90 8.93 -7.62 -6.78
CA ALA A 90 9.77 -8.77 -7.07
C ALA A 90 10.40 -8.63 -8.47
N THR A 91 11.72 -8.79 -8.59
CA THR A 91 12.45 -8.74 -9.86
C THR A 91 12.47 -10.07 -10.59
N ARG A 92 12.21 -11.16 -9.87
CA ARG A 92 11.99 -12.47 -10.44
C ARG A 92 10.49 -12.70 -10.52
N PRO A 93 9.94 -13.11 -11.69
CA PRO A 93 8.57 -13.55 -11.80
C PRO A 93 8.43 -14.90 -11.09
N SER A 94 8.40 -14.89 -9.75
CA SER A 94 8.05 -16.08 -8.97
C SER A 94 6.52 -16.21 -8.94
N HIS A 95 6.04 -17.04 -9.86
CA HIS A 95 4.81 -17.84 -9.72
C HIS A 95 3.45 -17.17 -9.94
N PHE A 96 3.34 -16.20 -10.86
CA PHE A 96 2.10 -16.05 -11.63
C PHE A 96 2.40 -16.34 -13.10
N PRO A 97 2.37 -17.62 -13.55
CA PRO A 97 2.52 -17.92 -14.97
C PRO A 97 1.43 -17.28 -15.84
N SER A 98 0.39 -16.72 -15.23
CA SER A 98 -0.79 -16.14 -15.85
C SER A 98 -1.00 -14.64 -15.59
N SER A 99 -0.14 -13.97 -14.80
CA SER A 99 -0.28 -12.52 -14.54
C SER A 99 0.64 -11.70 -15.45
N PRO A 100 0.17 -10.57 -16.00
CA PRO A 100 1.04 -9.62 -16.69
C PRO A 100 1.93 -8.80 -15.74
N ASN A 101 1.75 -8.91 -14.43
CA ASN A 101 2.33 -8.01 -13.44
C ASN A 101 3.44 -8.64 -12.60
N LEU A 102 4.33 -7.77 -12.11
CA LEU A 102 5.24 -8.11 -11.02
C LEU A 102 4.48 -8.10 -9.70
N ARG A 103 4.96 -8.88 -8.73
CA ARG A 103 4.40 -8.85 -7.37
C ARG A 103 4.89 -7.63 -6.62
N TYR A 104 3.97 -6.78 -6.18
CA TYR A 104 4.26 -5.61 -5.36
C TYR A 104 3.94 -5.89 -3.90
N ARG A 105 4.70 -5.28 -3.00
CA ARG A 105 4.38 -5.29 -1.56
C ARG A 105 4.72 -3.97 -0.90
N VAL A 106 3.97 -3.65 0.14
CA VAL A 106 4.27 -2.55 1.06
C VAL A 106 4.69 -3.16 2.40
N ARG A 107 5.81 -2.70 2.96
CA ARG A 107 6.25 -3.10 4.30
C ARG A 107 6.69 -1.92 5.14
N ASN A 108 6.59 -2.10 6.44
CA ASN A 108 7.18 -1.16 7.39
C ASN A 108 8.56 -1.70 7.81
N PRO A 109 9.68 -1.08 7.39
CA PRO A 109 11.03 -1.51 7.78
C PRO A 109 11.26 -1.57 9.28
N GLU A 110 10.55 -0.76 10.06
CA GLU A 110 10.66 -0.77 11.52
C GLU A 110 9.77 -1.84 12.15
N LEU A 111 8.77 -2.37 11.44
CA LEU A 111 7.93 -3.48 11.91
C LEU A 111 8.18 -4.68 11.00
N HIS A 112 9.30 -5.38 11.21
CA HIS A 112 9.83 -6.42 10.30
C HIS A 112 8.83 -7.49 9.85
N ASP A 113 7.86 -7.87 10.69
CA ASP A 113 6.86 -8.90 10.36
C ASP A 113 5.66 -8.35 9.55
N GLN A 114 5.65 -7.06 9.26
CA GLN A 114 4.55 -6.43 8.55
C GLN A 114 4.86 -6.30 7.06
N ILE A 115 4.21 -7.16 6.30
CA ILE A 115 4.23 -7.17 4.84
C ILE A 115 2.79 -7.21 4.35
N VAL A 116 2.42 -6.26 3.51
CA VAL A 116 1.15 -6.25 2.77
C VAL A 116 1.47 -6.53 1.32
N GLU A 117 1.14 -7.74 0.89
CA GLU A 117 1.16 -8.10 -0.53
C GLU A 117 0.05 -7.33 -1.25
N ILE A 118 0.39 -6.71 -2.37
CA ILE A 118 -0.56 -5.96 -3.17
C ILE A 118 -1.30 -6.94 -4.09
N PRO A 119 -2.65 -6.90 -4.14
CA PRO A 119 -3.41 -7.74 -5.05
C PRO A 119 -3.04 -7.40 -6.50
N ASP A 120 -3.07 -8.43 -7.34
CA ASP A 120 -2.82 -8.28 -8.75
C ASP A 120 -3.88 -7.37 -9.42
N SER A 121 -3.49 -6.67 -10.48
CA SER A 121 -4.43 -5.99 -11.37
C SER A 121 -4.67 -6.84 -12.61
N GLU A 122 -5.87 -6.81 -13.16
CA GLU A 122 -6.16 -7.44 -14.44
C GLU A 122 -5.37 -6.81 -15.60
N LYS A 123 -4.92 -5.55 -15.41
CA LYS A 123 -4.19 -4.78 -16.41
C LYS A 123 -2.68 -4.77 -16.13
N PRO A 124 -1.83 -4.71 -17.17
CA PRO A 124 -0.38 -4.55 -16.99
C PRO A 124 -0.04 -3.21 -16.32
N ILE A 125 0.59 -3.27 -15.15
CA ILE A 125 1.05 -2.14 -14.35
C ILE A 125 2.44 -1.73 -14.85
N LEU A 126 2.57 -0.46 -15.23
CA LEU A 126 3.81 0.14 -15.70
C LEU A 126 4.57 0.85 -14.59
N ASN A 127 3.82 1.46 -13.68
CA ASN A 127 4.39 2.19 -12.56
C ASN A 127 3.38 2.25 -11.41
N MET A 128 3.87 2.36 -10.18
CA MET A 128 3.05 2.46 -8.98
C MET A 128 3.63 3.49 -8.02
N GLN A 129 2.76 4.33 -7.45
CA GLN A 129 3.15 5.35 -6.48
C GLN A 129 2.25 5.31 -5.24
N MET A 130 2.84 5.61 -4.09
CA MET A 130 2.11 5.84 -2.85
C MET A 130 1.63 7.29 -2.79
N VAL A 131 0.32 7.50 -2.71
CA VAL A 131 -0.31 8.82 -2.68
C VAL A 131 -1.17 8.95 -1.43
N VAL A 132 -1.04 10.07 -0.73
CA VAL A 132 -1.90 10.39 0.42
C VAL A 132 -3.06 11.24 -0.07
N ASP A 133 -4.28 10.77 0.12
CA ASP A 133 -5.49 11.56 -0.08
C ASP A 133 -5.52 12.67 0.98
N PRO A 134 -5.45 13.96 0.60
CA PRO A 134 -5.36 15.06 1.56
C PRO A 134 -6.64 15.23 2.38
N ASN A 135 -7.79 14.82 1.85
CA ASN A 135 -9.09 15.02 2.49
C ASN A 135 -9.40 13.92 3.49
N ASN A 136 -9.21 12.67 3.05
CA ASN A 136 -9.56 11.50 3.85
C ASN A 136 -8.37 10.96 4.66
N LYS A 137 -7.17 11.51 4.43
CA LYS A 137 -5.92 11.05 5.07
C LYS A 137 -5.61 9.57 4.79
N VAL A 138 -6.18 9.05 3.69
CA VAL A 138 -6.07 7.67 3.26
C VAL A 138 -4.84 7.51 2.38
N LEU A 139 -4.00 6.53 2.69
CA LEU A 139 -2.89 6.14 1.83
C LEU A 139 -3.42 5.22 0.73
N LYS A 140 -3.17 5.60 -0.52
CA LYS A 140 -3.63 4.93 -1.73
C LYS A 140 -2.43 4.55 -2.60
N LEU A 141 -2.56 3.49 -3.38
CA LEU A 141 -1.61 3.17 -4.44
C LEU A 141 -2.20 3.62 -5.76
N LEU A 142 -1.48 4.50 -6.46
CA LEU A 142 -1.81 4.96 -7.80
C LEU A 142 -0.96 4.16 -8.79
N SER A 143 -1.62 3.36 -9.62
CA SER A 143 -0.99 2.57 -10.67
C SER A 143 -1.24 3.21 -12.03
N LEU A 144 -0.19 3.31 -12.83
CA LEU A 144 -0.28 3.56 -14.27
C LEU A 144 -0.39 2.19 -14.95
N VAL A 145 -1.45 1.98 -15.72
CA VAL A 145 -1.75 0.70 -16.37
C VAL A 145 -1.94 0.86 -17.88
N TYR A 146 -1.66 -0.20 -18.63
CA TYR A 146 -2.11 -0.31 -20.02
C TYR A 146 -3.54 -0.82 -20.09
N ASP A 147 -4.34 -0.20 -20.95
CA ASP A 147 -5.71 -0.62 -21.25
C ASP A 147 -5.86 -0.84 -22.75
N GLU A 148 -6.52 -1.93 -23.11
CA GLU A 148 -6.82 -2.28 -24.49
C GLU A 148 -8.23 -1.81 -24.84
N LEU A 149 -8.34 -0.77 -25.66
CA LEU A 149 -9.62 -0.27 -26.14
C LEU A 149 -9.86 -0.81 -27.56
N LEU A 150 -10.95 -1.56 -27.71
CA LEU A 150 -11.48 -1.95 -29.00
C LEU A 150 -12.44 -0.85 -29.49
N GLU A 151 -11.92 0.12 -30.25
CA GLU A 151 -12.73 1.08 -31.02
C GLU A 151 -12.64 0.74 -32.51
N ASP A 152 -13.78 0.59 -33.19
CA ASP A 152 -13.87 0.37 -34.64
C ASP A 152 -12.98 -0.77 -35.19
N GLN A 153 -12.87 -1.88 -34.45
CA GLN A 153 -12.02 -3.05 -34.77
C GLN A 153 -10.51 -2.74 -34.80
N VAL A 154 -10.09 -1.59 -34.28
CA VAL A 154 -8.69 -1.23 -34.05
C VAL A 154 -8.40 -1.36 -32.56
N LEU A 155 -7.42 -2.21 -32.23
CA LEU A 155 -6.90 -2.31 -30.87
C LEU A 155 -6.03 -1.08 -30.59
N ASP A 156 -6.58 -0.10 -29.87
CA ASP A 156 -5.82 1.06 -29.41
C ASP A 156 -5.32 0.80 -28.00
N GLN A 157 -4.03 1.02 -27.77
CA GLN A 157 -3.40 0.88 -26.46
C GLN A 157 -3.40 2.25 -25.77
N VAL A 158 -4.13 2.37 -24.67
CA VAL A 158 -4.27 3.65 -23.97
C VAL A 158 -3.72 3.53 -22.55
N LEU A 159 -3.02 4.59 -22.11
CA LEU A 159 -2.56 4.71 -20.73
C LEU A 159 -3.72 5.12 -19.84
N ASN A 160 -3.98 4.33 -18.81
CA ASN A 160 -4.99 4.60 -17.78
C ASN A 160 -4.38 4.56 -16.39
N TYR A 161 -5.17 5.00 -15.41
CA TYR A 161 -4.77 4.96 -14.00
C TYR A 161 -5.77 4.16 -13.19
N GLU A 162 -5.25 3.36 -12.28
CA GLU A 162 -6.03 2.65 -11.28
C GLU A 162 -5.58 3.04 -9.89
N VAL A 163 -6.51 3.02 -8.94
CA VAL A 163 -6.23 3.29 -7.54
C VAL A 163 -6.62 2.11 -6.68
N LEU A 164 -5.70 1.69 -5.82
CA LEU A 164 -5.96 0.75 -4.74
C LEU A 164 -6.07 1.51 -3.42
N ASP A 165 -7.15 1.25 -2.71
CA ASP A 165 -7.34 1.74 -1.35
C ASP A 165 -6.85 0.68 -0.35
N LEU A 166 -5.80 1.02 0.42
CA LEU A 166 -5.22 0.11 1.40
C LEU A 166 -6.02 0.07 2.71
N GLN A 167 -7.12 0.83 2.85
CA GLN A 167 -7.84 1.02 4.11
C GLN A 167 -9.23 0.39 4.15
N SER A 168 -9.61 -0.45 3.18
CA SER A 168 -10.92 -1.10 3.18
C SER A 168 -11.10 -1.97 4.43
N GLU A 169 -12.22 -1.80 5.15
CA GLU A 169 -12.62 -2.73 6.20
C GLU A 169 -13.09 -4.04 5.56
N GLY A 170 -12.46 -5.14 5.95
CA GLY A 170 -12.60 -6.42 5.28
C GLY A 170 -11.55 -6.56 4.17
N SER A 171 -10.97 -7.74 4.03
CA SER A 171 -9.84 -8.09 3.17
C SER A 171 -10.06 -7.87 1.65
N ASN A 172 -11.08 -7.10 1.26
CA ASN A 172 -11.46 -6.81 -0.11
C ASN A 172 -10.78 -5.52 -0.60
N TYR A 173 -9.49 -5.62 -0.87
CA TYR A 173 -8.77 -4.64 -1.66
C TYR A 173 -9.29 -4.74 -3.10
N SER A 174 -9.80 -3.64 -3.67
CA SER A 174 -10.26 -3.61 -5.07
C SER A 174 -9.63 -2.44 -5.83
N TRP A 175 -9.06 -2.75 -6.99
CA TRP A 175 -8.60 -1.75 -7.95
C TRP A 175 -9.81 -1.01 -8.51
N ARG A 176 -9.73 0.33 -8.57
CA ARG A 176 -10.76 1.16 -9.18
C ARG A 176 -10.14 2.05 -10.26
N PRO A 177 -10.71 2.11 -11.47
CA PRO A 177 -10.21 3.00 -12.52
C PRO A 177 -10.44 4.46 -12.12
N ILE A 178 -9.45 5.31 -12.43
CA ILE A 178 -9.59 6.76 -12.32
C ILE A 178 -9.98 7.31 -13.68
N ASN A 179 -11.19 7.85 -13.74
CA ASN A 179 -11.65 8.58 -14.92
C ASN A 179 -10.98 9.95 -14.95
N LEU A 180 -9.90 10.08 -15.72
CA LEU A 180 -9.33 11.38 -16.04
C LEU A 180 -10.23 12.12 -17.05
N PRO A 181 -10.29 13.47 -16.96
CA PRO A 181 -10.90 14.29 -18.00
C PRO A 181 -10.32 13.93 -19.38
N GLN A 182 -11.17 13.86 -20.40
CA GLN A 182 -10.78 13.38 -21.74
C GLN A 182 -9.59 14.16 -22.35
N HIS A 183 -9.43 15.44 -22.00
CA HIS A 183 -8.32 16.30 -22.45
C HIS A 183 -6.93 15.87 -21.92
N SER A 184 -6.87 15.06 -20.87
CA SER A 184 -5.62 14.57 -20.25
C SER A 184 -5.20 13.16 -20.71
N ARG A 185 -6.04 12.46 -21.48
CA ARG A 185 -5.66 11.16 -22.06
C ARG A 185 -4.77 11.41 -23.26
N GLY A 186 -3.45 11.28 -23.06
CA GLY A 186 -2.52 11.24 -24.17
C GLY A 186 -2.87 10.06 -25.08
N LYS A 187 -3.39 10.33 -26.28
CA LYS A 187 -3.47 9.33 -27.35
C LYS A 187 -2.06 9.10 -27.87
N THR A 188 -1.28 8.26 -27.21
CA THR A 188 -0.01 7.82 -27.77
C THR A 188 -0.33 6.77 -28.84
N ARG A 189 -0.58 7.22 -30.07
CA ARG A 189 -0.52 6.31 -31.22
C ARG A 189 0.92 5.85 -31.36
N MET A 190 1.22 4.63 -30.93
CA MET A 190 2.47 3.99 -31.34
C MET A 190 2.41 3.79 -32.84
N CYS A 191 3.16 4.60 -33.60
CA CYS A 191 3.45 4.27 -34.99
C CYS A 191 4.11 2.89 -35.00
N LYS A 192 3.53 1.93 -35.73
CA LYS A 192 4.21 0.69 -36.04
C LYS A 192 5.56 1.07 -36.64
N LEU A 193 6.65 0.59 -36.05
CA LEU A 193 7.95 0.62 -36.67
C LEU A 193 7.84 -0.29 -37.90
N ASP A 194 7.71 0.31 -39.07
CA ASP A 194 7.86 -0.39 -40.33
C ASP A 194 9.30 -0.90 -40.39
N ALA A 195 9.44 -2.22 -40.30
CA ALA A 195 10.71 -2.89 -40.51
C ALA A 195 11.09 -2.75 -41.99
N ASN A 196 12.18 -2.03 -42.26
CA ASN A 196 12.92 -2.12 -43.52
C ASN A 196 13.88 -3.31 -43.48
#